data_AF-A0A6I5QVF9-F1
#
_entry.id   AF-A0A6I5QVF9-F1
#
_cell.length_a   1.000
_cell.length_b   1.000
_cell.length_c   1.000
_cell.angle_alpha   90.00
_cell.angle_beta   90.00
_cell.angle_gamma   90.00
#
_symmetry.space_group_name_H-M   'P 1'
#
loop_
_entity.id
_entity.type
_entity.pdbx_description
1 polymer ?
#
loop_
_entity_poly.entity_id
_entity_poly.type
_entity_poly.pdbx_seq_one_letter_code
_entity_poly.pdbx_strand_id
1 'polypeptide(L)' 'MNWNDLRVFLALARSGSVRSAAIRLAVSHSTVVRRVDALEKSLGVRLFE' A
#
# COMPACT_ATOMS: atom_id res chain seq x y z
N MET A 1 -9.36 -9.18 -5.38
CA MET A 1 -8.06 -9.04 -4.69
C MET A 1 -6.93 -8.99 -5.72
N ASN A 2 -6.18 -7.89 -5.82
CA ASN A 2 -5.03 -7.78 -6.72
C ASN A 2 -3.73 -8.04 -5.95
N TRP A 3 -2.89 -8.97 -6.42
CA TRP A 3 -1.59 -9.28 -5.80
C TRP A 3 -0.68 -8.06 -5.65
N ASN A 4 -0.83 -7.09 -6.55
CA ASN A 4 -0.05 -5.87 -6.53
C ASN A 4 -0.41 -4.95 -5.36
N ASP A 5 -1.65 -5.04 -4.84
CA ASP A 5 -2.09 -4.29 -3.67
C ASP A 5 -1.49 -4.90 -2.40
N LEU A 6 -1.47 -6.23 -2.30
CA LEU A 6 -0.77 -6.98 -1.25
C LEU A 6 0.74 -6.70 -1.25
N ARG A 7 1.38 -6.63 -2.42
CA ARG A 7 2.81 -6.31 -2.53
C ARG A 7 3.13 -4.91 -2.03
N VAL A 8 2.26 -3.94 -2.33
CA VAL A 8 2.38 -2.56 -1.86
C VAL A 8 2.13 -2.45 -0.36
N PHE A 9 1.08 -3.12 0.13
CA PHE A 9 0.77 -3.22 1.55
C PHE A 9 1.94 -3.79 2.36
N LEU A 10 2.51 -4.92 1.91
CA LEU A 10 3.65 -5.54 2.59
C LEU A 10 4.87 -4.63 2.62
N ALA A 11 5.14 -3.91 1.53
CA ALA A 11 6.23 -2.95 1.49
C ALA A 11 5.99 -1.78 2.46
N LEU A 12 4.76 -1.29 2.57
CA LEU A 12 4.38 -0.24 3.50
C LEU A 12 4.52 -0.71 4.95
N ALA A 13 3.94 -1.87 5.29
CA ALA A 13 4.01 -2.46 6.63
C ALA A 13 5.46 -2.68 7.08
N ARG A 14 6.35 -3.10 6.18
CA ARG A 14 7.77 -3.34 6.49
C ARG A 14 8.60 -2.08 6.68
N SER A 15 8.16 -0.91 6.20
CA SER A 15 8.92 0.34 6.42
C SER A 15 8.26 1.37 7.28
N GLY A 16 7.00 1.16 7.66
CA GLY A 16 6.24 2.12 8.45
C GLY A 16 6.02 3.47 7.79
N SER A 17 6.22 3.61 6.47
CA SER A 17 5.97 4.88 5.78
C SER A 17 5.68 4.72 4.28
N VAL A 18 4.73 5.51 3.79
CA VAL A 18 4.31 5.55 2.38
C VAL A 18 5.45 6.03 1.50
N ARG A 19 6.21 7.04 1.95
CA ARG A 19 7.38 7.56 1.24
C ARG A 19 8.44 6.48 1.03
N SER A 20 8.81 5.74 2.07
CA SER A 20 9.84 4.70 1.96
C SER A 20 9.35 3.53 1.11
N ALA A 21 8.05 3.18 1.18
CA ALA A 21 7.45 2.16 0.31
C ALA A 21 7.46 2.57 -1.17
N ALA A 22 7.11 3.82 -1.47
CA ALA A 22 7.13 4.39 -2.81
C ALA A 22 8.54 4.34 -3.43
N ILE A 23 9.56 4.74 -2.66
CA ILE A 23 10.97 4.68 -3.08
C ILE A 23 11.40 3.23 -3.35
N ARG A 24 11.14 2.30 -2.41
CA ARG A 24 11.54 0.89 -2.58
C ARG A 24 10.86 0.20 -3.74
N LEU A 25 9.62 0.57 -4.04
CA LEU A 25 8.86 -0.03 -5.13
C LEU A 25 9.00 0.74 -6.46
N ALA A 26 9.76 1.83 -6.48
CA ALA A 26 9.90 2.74 -7.62
C ALA A 26 8.54 3.19 -8.20
N VAL A 27 7.60 3.56 -7.33
CA VAL A 27 6.26 4.06 -7.71
C VAL A 27 5.98 5.41 -7.06
N SER A 28 4.95 6.12 -7.52
CA SER A 28 4.53 7.37 -6.89
C SER A 28 3.91 7.14 -5.50
N HIS A 29 3.99 8.15 -4.63
CA HIS A 29 3.29 8.18 -3.34
C HIS A 29 1.78 7.94 -3.50
N SER A 30 1.16 8.58 -4.51
CA SER A 30 -0.27 8.41 -4.82
C SER A 30 -0.63 6.99 -5.24
N THR A 31 0.28 6.27 -5.89
CA THR A 31 0.07 4.86 -6.28
C THR A 31 0.04 3.95 -5.05
N VAL A 32 0.90 4.22 -4.06
CA VAL A 32 0.91 3.45 -2.80
C VAL A 32 -0.41 3.65 -2.06
N VAL A 33 -0.82 4.90 -1.85
CA VAL A 33 -2.10 5.23 -1.18
C VAL A 33 -3.28 4.57 -1.88
N ARG A 34 -3.42 4.77 -3.20
CA ARG A 34 -4.56 4.23 -3.97
C ARG A 34 -4.67 2.71 -3.88
N ARG A 35 -3.54 2.00 -3.83
CA ARG A 35 -3.53 0.53 -3.75
C ARG A 35 -3.81 0.00 -2.36
N VAL A 36 -3.34 0.71 -1.34
CA VAL A 36 -3.72 0.42 0.04
C VAL A 36 -5.22 0.65 0.23
N ASP A 37 -5.75 1.77 -0.25
CA ASP A 37 -7.20 2.04 -0.22
C ASP A 37 -8.01 0.97 -0.95
N ALA A 38 -7.51 0.49 -2.11
CA ALA A 38 -8.17 -0.58 -2.85
C ALA A 38 -8.17 -1.90 -2.08
N LEU A 39 -7.07 -2.21 -1.37
CA LEU A 39 -6.98 -3.38 -0.50
C LEU A 39 -7.94 -3.28 0.69
N GLU A 40 -7.94 -2.13 1.38
CA GLU A 40 -8.84 -1.85 2.49
C GLU A 40 -10.31 -2.00 2.09
N LYS A 41 -10.69 -1.42 0.94
CA LYS A 41 -12.04 -1.57 0.36
C LYS A 41 -12.37 -3.03 0.04
N SER A 42 -11.42 -3.79 -0.50
CA SER A 42 -11.62 -5.21 -0.81
C SER A 42 -11.77 -6.07 0.44
N LEU A 43 -11.20 -5.65 1.56
CA LEU A 43 -11.26 -6.37 2.85
C LEU A 43 -12.37 -5.85 3.77
N GLY A 44 -12.91 -4.66 3.49
CA GLY A 44 -13.89 -4.00 4.36
C GLY A 44 -13.31 -3.49 5.68
N VAL A 45 -12.00 -3.27 5.75
CA VAL A 45 -11.30 -2.84 6.98
C VAL A 45 -10.29 -1.74 6.67
N ARG A 46 -10.06 -0.85 7.64
CA ARG A 46 -8.94 0.09 7.63
C ARG A 46 -7.71 -0.60 8.21
N LEU A 47 -6.60 -0.56 7.49
CA LEU A 47 -5.32 -1.16 7.85
C LEU A 47 -4.30 -0.12 8.29
N PHE A 48 -4.45 1.13 7.85
CA PHE A 48 -3.62 2.27 8.27
C PHE A 48 -4.50 3.49 8.61
N GLU A 49 -3.95 4.43 9.39
CA GLU A 49 -4.61 5.68 9.78
C GLU A 49 -4.46 6.79 8.73
#